data_AF-A0A3C0EWC6-F1
#
_entry.id   AF-A0A3C0EWC6-F1
#
_cell.length_a   1.000
_cell.length_b   1.000
_cell.length_c   1.000
_cell.angle_alpha   90.00
_cell.angle_beta   90.00
_cell.angle_gamma   90.00
#
_symmetry.space_group_name_H-M   'P 1'
#
loop_
_entity.id
_entity.type
_entity.pdbx_description
1 polymer ?
#
loop_
_entity_poly.entity_id
_entity_poly.type
_entity_poly.pdbx_seq_one_letter_code
_entity_poly.pdbx_strand_id
1 'polypeptide(L)'
;MFNKFDIEAAMSVRFLLLPLILVVGLISCNEELLQNSERERVQNDSSQLATAEIEEILHRHTAMLASDEFEGRAPATPGEDKTINYLRDEFQSLGIGPGNGDSYFQSVAVT
;
A
#
# COMPACT_ATOMS: atom_id res chain seq x y z
N MET A 1 29.97 -3.52 -59.89
CA MET A 1 30.96 -4.60 -59.72
C MET A 1 31.11 -4.81 -58.22
N PHE A 2 30.14 -5.50 -57.60
CA PHE A 2 30.19 -5.80 -56.16
C PHE A 2 31.04 -7.06 -56.00
N ASN A 3 32.23 -6.90 -55.43
CA ASN A 3 33.25 -7.93 -55.45
C ASN A 3 32.92 -9.04 -54.44
N LYS A 4 33.23 -10.27 -54.84
CA LYS A 4 33.06 -11.56 -54.13
C LYS A 4 33.61 -11.54 -52.68
N PHE A 5 34.52 -10.62 -52.35
CA PHE A 5 35.19 -10.51 -51.06
C PHE A 5 34.33 -9.93 -49.91
N ASP A 6 33.35 -9.07 -50.20
CA ASP A 6 32.53 -8.44 -49.14
C ASP A 6 31.46 -9.39 -48.57
N ILE A 7 31.09 -10.43 -49.33
CA ILE A 7 30.05 -11.40 -48.95
C ILE A 7 30.58 -12.44 -47.94
N GLU A 8 31.84 -12.87 -48.08
CA GLU A 8 32.48 -13.81 -47.14
C GLU A 8 32.72 -13.17 -45.77
N ALA A 9 33.15 -11.90 -45.74
CA ALA A 9 33.34 -11.15 -44.50
C ALA A 9 32.01 -10.93 -43.75
N ALA A 10 30.94 -10.59 -44.47
CA ALA A 10 29.62 -10.38 -43.88
C ALA A 10 28.97 -11.67 -43.34
N MET A 11 29.28 -12.84 -43.92
CA MET A 11 28.78 -14.14 -43.47
C MET A 11 29.55 -14.64 -42.23
N SER A 12 30.86 -14.41 -42.16
CA SER A 12 31.72 -14.77 -41.02
C SER A 12 31.40 -13.94 -39.76
N VAL A 13 31.14 -12.64 -39.90
CA VAL A 13 30.78 -11.74 -38.78
C VAL A 13 29.40 -12.07 -38.21
N ARG A 14 28.43 -12.43 -39.06
CA ARG A 14 27.10 -12.89 -38.63
C ARG A 14 27.14 -14.24 -37.91
N PHE A 15 28.00 -15.16 -38.34
CA PHE A 15 28.14 -16.49 -37.71
C PHE A 15 28.79 -16.43 -36.32
N LEU A 16 29.65 -15.43 -36.06
CA LEU A 16 30.27 -15.19 -34.75
C LEU A 16 29.44 -14.30 -33.81
N LEU A 17 28.67 -13.35 -34.33
CA LEU A 17 27.81 -12.47 -33.49
C LEU A 17 26.57 -13.17 -32.93
N LEU A 18 26.00 -14.13 -33.65
CA LEU A 18 24.74 -14.80 -33.28
C LEU A 18 24.84 -15.67 -31.99
N PRO A 19 25.88 -16.50 -31.77
CA PRO A 19 26.04 -17.21 -30.51
C PRO A 19 26.47 -16.29 -29.35
N LEU A 20 27.20 -15.20 -29.63
CA LEU A 20 27.68 -14.27 -28.61
C LEU A 20 26.52 -13.53 -27.91
N ILE A 21 25.51 -13.10 -28.68
CA ILE A 21 24.31 -12.43 -28.15
C ILE A 21 23.44 -13.41 -27.34
N LEU A 22 23.38 -14.68 -27.76
CA LEU A 22 22.64 -15.73 -27.05
C LEU A 22 23.23 -16.01 -25.65
N VAL A 23 24.56 -16.03 -25.52
CA VAL A 23 25.24 -16.30 -24.25
C VAL A 23 25.08 -15.13 -23.26
N VAL A 24 25.16 -13.88 -23.74
CA VAL A 24 24.95 -12.70 -22.89
C VAL A 24 23.51 -12.64 -22.36
N GLY A 25 22.52 -13.06 -23.15
CA GLY A 25 21.12 -13.10 -22.72
C GLY A 25 20.86 -14.10 -21.57
N LEU A 26 21.59 -15.22 -21.52
CA LEU A 26 21.40 -16.24 -20.48
C LEU A 26 22.02 -15.86 -19.12
N ILE A 27 23.04 -15.00 -19.09
CA ILE A 27 23.72 -14.57 -17.86
C ILE A 27 22.84 -13.63 -17.03
N SER A 28 21.95 -12.86 -17.67
CA SER A 28 21.07 -11.90 -16.99
C SER A 28 19.98 -12.53 -16.11
N CYS A 29 19.73 -13.84 -16.21
CA CYS A 29 18.68 -14.51 -15.45
C CYS A 29 19.05 -14.81 -13.99
N ASN A 30 20.29 -14.57 -13.55
CA ASN A 30 20.76 -14.94 -12.21
C ASN A 30 20.86 -13.79 -11.18
N GLU A 31 20.55 -12.54 -11.55
CA GLU A 31 20.77 -11.37 -10.66
C GLU A 31 19.55 -10.95 -9.81
N GLU A 32 18.34 -11.47 -10.11
CA GLU A 32 17.12 -11.06 -9.39
C GLU A 32 16.93 -11.72 -8.01
N LEU A 33 17.56 -12.88 -7.73
CA LEU A 33 17.24 -13.69 -6.54
C LEU A 33 17.88 -13.17 -5.23
N LEU A 34 19.08 -12.57 -5.32
CA LEU A 34 19.78 -12.05 -4.14
C LEU A 34 19.26 -10.66 -3.72
N GLN A 35 18.88 -9.82 -4.69
CA GLN A 35 18.29 -8.51 -4.42
C GLN A 35 16.85 -8.60 -3.88
N ASN A 36 16.11 -9.66 -4.21
CA ASN A 36 14.75 -9.87 -3.69
C ASN A 36 14.75 -10.17 -2.18
N SER A 37 15.72 -10.95 -1.69
CA SER A 37 15.78 -11.37 -0.28
C SER A 37 16.06 -10.24 0.71
N GLU A 38 16.88 -9.25 0.32
CA GLU A 38 17.15 -8.07 1.17
C GLU A 38 16.03 -7.03 1.10
N ARG A 39 15.38 -6.85 -0.06
CA ARG A 39 14.19 -5.98 -0.18
C ARG A 39 13.00 -6.51 0.59
N GLU A 40 12.76 -7.82 0.60
CA GLU A 40 11.64 -8.42 1.35
C GLU A 40 11.77 -8.26 2.86
N ARG A 41 12.98 -8.35 3.44
CA ARG A 41 13.17 -8.19 4.89
C ARG A 41 12.95 -6.76 5.37
N VAL A 42 13.40 -5.77 4.61
CA VAL A 42 13.22 -4.34 4.94
C VAL A 42 11.76 -3.90 4.76
N GLN A 43 11.07 -4.43 3.75
CA GLN A 43 9.64 -4.15 3.53
C GLN A 43 8.74 -4.82 4.59
N ASN A 44 9.10 -6.03 5.03
CA ASN A 44 8.32 -6.78 6.00
C ASN A 44 8.44 -6.17 7.42
N ASP A 45 9.63 -5.71 7.82
CA ASP A 45 9.85 -5.12 9.15
C ASP A 45 9.14 -3.76 9.29
N SER A 46 9.18 -2.92 8.25
CA SER A 46 8.46 -1.64 8.21
C SER A 46 6.93 -1.83 8.11
N SER A 47 6.47 -2.81 7.33
CA SER A 47 5.05 -3.16 7.24
C SER A 47 4.52 -3.73 8.56
N GLN A 48 5.31 -4.52 9.27
CA GLN A 48 4.91 -5.08 10.58
C GLN A 48 4.81 -4.00 11.65
N LEU A 49 5.76 -3.06 11.69
CA LEU A 49 5.71 -1.94 12.63
C LEU A 49 4.49 -1.03 12.37
N ALA A 50 4.24 -0.69 11.11
CA ALA A 50 3.05 0.09 10.72
C ALA A 50 1.75 -0.65 11.05
N THR A 51 1.71 -1.97 10.86
CA THR A 51 0.54 -2.79 11.20
C THR A 51 0.30 -2.83 12.71
N ALA A 52 1.36 -2.98 13.51
CA ALA A 52 1.25 -3.00 14.97
C ALA A 52 0.73 -1.67 15.53
N GLU A 53 1.19 -0.54 14.97
CA GLU A 53 0.69 0.79 15.35
C GLU A 53 -0.80 0.96 15.00
N ILE A 54 -1.19 0.57 13.79
CA ILE A 54 -2.60 0.61 13.35
C ILE A 54 -3.46 -0.31 14.23
N GLU A 55 -2.97 -1.50 14.57
CA GLU A 55 -3.66 -2.45 15.45
C GLU A 55 -3.91 -1.85 16.84
N GLU A 56 -2.90 -1.20 17.43
CA GLU A 56 -3.02 -0.54 18.72
C GLU A 56 -4.06 0.60 18.68
N ILE A 57 -3.99 1.45 17.66
CA ILE A 57 -4.93 2.55 17.46
C ILE A 57 -6.35 2.03 17.29
N LEU A 58 -6.55 1.03 16.42
CA LEU A 58 -7.84 0.42 16.18
C LEU A 58 -8.42 -0.20 17.46
N HIS A 59 -7.59 -0.93 18.21
CA HIS A 59 -7.99 -1.55 19.47
C HIS A 59 -8.44 -0.49 20.48
N ARG A 60 -7.69 0.62 20.63
CA ARG A 60 -8.03 1.72 21.53
C ARG A 60 -9.39 2.33 21.23
N HIS A 61 -9.65 2.72 19.99
CA HIS A 61 -10.93 3.32 19.60
C HIS A 61 -12.08 2.31 19.74
N THR A 62 -11.84 1.05 19.37
CA THR A 62 -12.86 -0.01 19.49
C THR A 62 -13.22 -0.28 20.94
N ALA A 63 -12.24 -0.35 21.84
CA ALA A 63 -12.45 -0.56 23.27
C ALA A 63 -13.25 0.59 23.90
N MET A 64 -12.94 1.84 23.54
CA MET A 64 -13.67 3.01 24.00
C MET A 64 -15.14 2.97 23.55
N LEU A 65 -15.37 2.83 22.24
CA LEU A 65 -16.70 2.84 21.63
C LEU A 65 -17.56 1.62 22.02
N ALA A 66 -16.94 0.52 22.47
CA ALA A 66 -17.62 -0.68 22.94
C ALA A 66 -17.82 -0.70 24.47
N SER A 67 -17.36 0.31 25.19
CA SER A 67 -17.49 0.37 26.64
C SER A 67 -18.94 0.64 27.08
N ASP A 68 -19.29 0.22 28.30
CA ASP A 68 -20.62 0.44 28.88
C ASP A 68 -21.02 1.92 28.92
N GLU A 69 -20.03 2.83 28.99
CA GLU A 69 -20.26 4.27 28.98
C GLU A 69 -20.97 4.75 27.70
N PHE A 70 -20.76 4.09 26.56
CA PHE A 70 -21.35 4.46 25.27
C PHE A 70 -22.71 3.80 25.03
N GLU A 71 -23.22 3.00 25.97
CA GLU A 71 -24.59 2.45 26.01
C GLU A 71 -25.03 1.65 24.76
N GLY A 72 -24.10 1.32 23.86
CA GLY A 72 -24.35 0.57 22.63
C GLY A 72 -24.52 1.45 21.38
N ARG A 73 -25.37 1.03 20.46
CA ARG A 73 -25.51 1.62 19.10
C ARG A 73 -26.94 2.04 18.75
N ALA A 74 -27.82 2.12 19.74
CA ALA A 74 -29.20 2.52 19.50
C ALA A 74 -29.27 4.04 19.27
N PRO A 75 -30.03 4.51 18.27
CA PRO A 75 -30.21 5.94 18.03
C PRO A 75 -31.11 6.56 19.11
N ALA A 76 -31.07 7.88 19.22
CA ALA A 76 -31.78 8.68 20.22
C ALA A 76 -31.49 8.27 21.67
N THR A 77 -30.24 7.88 21.95
CA THR A 77 -29.77 7.52 23.30
C THR A 77 -28.65 8.46 23.77
N PRO A 78 -28.43 8.61 25.09
CA PRO A 78 -27.25 9.32 25.59
C PRO A 78 -25.92 8.74 25.07
N GLY A 79 -25.88 7.43 24.81
CA GLY A 79 -24.76 6.75 24.15
C GLY A 79 -24.45 7.27 22.74
N GLU A 80 -25.48 7.60 21.95
CA GLU A 80 -25.30 8.22 20.64
C GLU A 80 -24.63 9.59 20.78
N ASP A 81 -25.11 10.45 21.67
CA ASP A 81 -24.52 11.77 21.90
C ASP A 81 -23.02 11.65 22.22
N LYS A 82 -22.64 10.71 23.10
CA LYS A 82 -21.22 10.45 23.38
C LYS A 82 -20.46 9.95 22.15
N THR A 83 -21.04 9.00 21.41
CA THR A 83 -20.43 8.42 20.21
C THR A 83 -20.15 9.47 19.15
N ILE A 84 -21.14 10.29 18.79
CA ILE A 84 -20.99 11.28 17.71
C ILE A 84 -20.02 12.40 18.11
N ASN A 85 -20.01 12.81 19.38
CA ASN A 85 -19.06 13.79 19.89
C ASN A 85 -17.63 13.23 19.89
N TYR A 86 -17.44 11.98 20.32
CA TYR A 86 -16.15 11.30 20.25
C TYR A 86 -15.59 11.27 18.82
N LEU A 87 -16.41 10.86 17.84
CA LEU A 87 -15.98 10.82 16.44
C LEU A 87 -15.65 12.21 15.87
N ARG A 88 -16.44 13.24 16.21
CA ARG A 88 -16.13 14.63 15.86
C ARG A 88 -14.75 15.03 16.41
N ASP A 89 -14.50 14.75 17.68
CA ASP A 89 -13.29 15.19 18.36
C ASP A 89 -12.04 14.47 17.79
N GLU A 90 -12.16 13.18 17.47
CA GLU A 90 -11.11 12.42 16.77
C GLU A 90 -10.85 12.94 15.36
N PHE A 91 -11.89 13.33 14.61
CA PHE A 91 -11.68 13.96 13.29
C PHE A 91 -11.01 15.32 13.40
N GLN A 92 -11.41 16.13 14.39
CA GLN A 92 -10.77 17.42 14.65
C GLN A 92 -9.31 17.27 15.07
N SER A 93 -8.99 16.28 15.91
CA SER A 93 -7.61 16.03 16.36
C SER A 93 -6.70 15.65 15.19
N LEU A 94 -7.24 14.95 14.19
CA LEU A 94 -6.56 14.60 12.94
C LEU A 94 -6.52 15.74 11.91
N GLY A 95 -7.15 16.88 12.19
CA GLY A 95 -7.22 18.01 11.26
C GLY A 95 -8.18 17.79 10.07
N ILE A 96 -9.09 16.82 10.18
CA ILE A 96 -10.11 16.52 9.16
C ILE A 96 -11.26 17.52 9.32
N GLY A 97 -11.62 18.19 8.23
CA GLY A 97 -12.73 19.15 8.18
C GLY A 97 -14.13 18.49 8.16
N PRO A 98 -15.20 19.28 8.36
CA PRO A 98 -16.58 18.79 8.30
C PRO A 98 -16.98 18.27 6.91
N GLY A 99 -17.85 17.26 6.89
CA GLY A 99 -18.37 16.66 5.65
C GLY A 99 -19.78 17.13 5.26
N ASN A 100 -20.49 17.85 6.14
CA ASN A 100 -21.86 18.33 5.93
C ASN A 100 -21.91 19.87 6.00
N GLY A 101 -21.30 20.52 5.01
CA GLY A 101 -21.09 21.98 5.03
C GLY A 101 -20.15 22.36 6.17
N ASP A 102 -20.59 23.26 7.04
CA ASP A 102 -19.82 23.69 8.22
C ASP A 102 -19.97 22.74 9.43
N SER A 103 -20.69 21.62 9.28
CA SER A 103 -21.01 20.69 10.36
C SER A 103 -20.38 19.30 10.18
N TYR A 104 -19.94 18.70 11.28
CA TYR A 104 -19.53 17.29 11.35
C TYR A 104 -20.72 16.33 11.47
N PHE A 105 -21.93 16.85 11.73
CA PHE A 105 -23.12 16.04 11.99
C PHE A 105 -24.12 16.10 10.83
N GLN A 106 -24.79 14.97 10.59
CA GLN A 106 -25.92 14.85 9.68
C GLN A 106 -27.16 14.41 10.46
N SER A 107 -28.20 15.25 10.47
CA SER A 107 -29.47 14.91 11.13
C SER A 107 -30.23 13.84 10.33
N VAL A 108 -30.65 12.78 11.03
CA VAL A 108 -31.46 11.69 10.48
C VAL A 108 -32.66 11.47 11.40
N ALA A 109 -33.85 11.26 10.83
CA ALA A 109 -35.05 11.01 11.62
C ALA A 109 -35.05 9.57 12.17
N VAL A 110 -35.42 9.43 13.45
CA VAL A 110 -35.73 8.13 14.07
C VAL A 110 -37.22 7.82 13.91
N THR A 111 -37.54 6.57 13.56
CA THR A 111 -38.91 6.07 13.34
C THR A 111 -39.38 5.20 14.48
#